data_AF-A0A7J3M1R9-F1
#
_entry.id   AF-A0A7J3M1R9-F1
#
_cell.length_a   1.000
_cell.length_b   1.000
_cell.length_c   1.000
_cell.angle_alpha   90.00
_cell.angle_beta   90.00
_cell.angle_gamma   90.00
#
_symmetry.space_group_name_H-M   'P 1'
#
loop_
_entity.id
_entity.type
_entity.pdbx_description
1 polymer ?
#
loop_
_entity_poly.entity_id
_entity_poly.type
_entity_poly.pdbx_seq_one_letter_code
_entity_poly.pdbx_strand_id
1 'polypeptide(L)'
;MLSIGDFVRVSYTAKLEDGRVIDTTDAEVAKKEGIFNENARYGDIYIVLGEGHVLKGFEEDIVGKEVGYKGVVVVSPEKGFGEYDPNKKDTFSITRFKETPQIGQRVRIGDKIGTVERIVGRRVVVDFNHPLAGKKITFEYEVKEKLEKPEDKLKALFLIHTGVEVKEVTINADKAIVEVPTDSYLNQLFLIGRYRVVRDAFRFLNLGEIKVVEKFEKGEVAKIEEVKAEIKSTESQ
;
A
#
# COMPACT_ATOMS: atom_id res chain seq x y z
N MET A 1 17.43 -18.51 7.18
CA MET A 1 17.14 -17.21 7.80
C MET A 1 16.96 -16.14 6.73
N LEU A 2 16.08 -15.18 6.97
CA LEU A 2 15.77 -14.05 6.09
C LEU A 2 16.78 -12.93 6.24
N SER A 3 17.06 -12.21 5.16
CA SER A 3 18.08 -11.16 5.09
C SER A 3 17.63 -9.97 4.25
N ILE A 4 18.32 -8.84 4.39
CA ILE A 4 18.07 -7.64 3.58
C ILE A 4 18.19 -7.98 2.09
N GLY A 5 17.24 -7.51 1.29
CA GLY A 5 17.09 -7.81 -0.13
C GLY A 5 16.22 -9.03 -0.42
N ASP A 6 15.85 -9.83 0.59
CA ASP A 6 14.93 -10.95 0.39
C ASP A 6 13.50 -10.44 0.15
N PHE A 7 12.84 -11.09 -0.81
CA PHE A 7 11.43 -10.89 -1.12
C PHE A 7 10.62 -11.85 -0.28
N VAL A 8 9.73 -11.33 0.55
CA VAL A 8 8.95 -12.16 1.48
C VAL A 8 7.47 -11.83 1.38
N ARG A 9 6.64 -12.88 1.50
CA ARG A 9 5.20 -12.77 1.67
C ARG A 9 4.87 -12.83 3.16
N VAL A 10 4.12 -11.86 3.66
CA VAL A 10 3.81 -11.72 5.09
C VAL A 10 2.34 -11.37 5.28
N SER A 11 1.72 -11.99 6.29
CA SER A 11 0.42 -11.59 6.81
C SER A 11 0.61 -10.93 8.16
N TYR A 12 -0.15 -9.87 8.48
CA TYR A 12 -0.07 -9.24 9.79
C TYR A 12 -1.38 -8.62 10.25
N THR A 13 -1.46 -8.37 11.55
CA THR A 13 -2.44 -7.50 12.20
C THR A 13 -1.70 -6.56 13.14
N ALA A 14 -1.90 -5.26 12.97
CA ALA A 14 -1.28 -4.21 13.77
C ALA A 14 -2.29 -3.66 14.79
N LYS A 15 -1.87 -3.59 16.05
CA LYS A 15 -2.69 -3.17 17.20
C LYS A 15 -2.00 -2.07 17.99
N LEU A 16 -2.79 -1.22 18.62
CA LEU A 16 -2.31 -0.26 19.62
C LEU A 16 -2.16 -0.95 20.99
N GLU A 17 -1.51 -0.26 21.94
CA GLU A 17 -1.34 -0.74 23.33
C GLU A 17 -2.69 -1.00 24.05
N ASP A 18 -3.77 -0.34 23.63
CA ASP A 18 -5.14 -0.55 24.15
C ASP A 18 -5.86 -1.75 23.51
N GLY A 19 -5.19 -2.48 22.60
CA GLY A 19 -5.73 -3.65 21.90
C GLY A 19 -6.50 -3.34 20.62
N ARG A 20 -6.75 -2.06 20.31
CA ARG A 20 -7.47 -1.67 19.09
C ARG A 20 -6.67 -2.00 17.84
N VAL A 21 -7.29 -2.72 16.90
CA VAL A 21 -6.70 -2.99 15.59
C VAL A 21 -6.71 -1.71 14.76
N ILE A 22 -5.56 -1.37 14.17
CA ILE A 22 -5.40 -0.17 13.32
C ILE A 22 -5.13 -0.51 11.86
N ASP A 23 -4.62 -1.71 11.59
CA ASP A 23 -4.35 -2.20 10.23
C ASP A 23 -4.26 -3.73 10.23
N THR A 24 -4.63 -4.39 9.14
CA THR A 24 -4.56 -5.84 9.01
C THR A 24 -4.62 -6.28 7.56
N THR A 25 -3.90 -7.36 7.25
CA THR A 25 -4.02 -8.05 5.96
C THR A 25 -5.26 -8.96 5.90
N ASP A 26 -5.92 -9.24 7.01
CA ASP A 26 -7.06 -10.15 7.08
C ASP A 26 -8.40 -9.39 6.93
N ALA A 27 -9.14 -9.70 5.85
CA ALA A 27 -10.41 -9.06 5.54
C ALA A 27 -11.50 -9.31 6.60
N GLU A 28 -11.52 -10.49 7.21
CA GLU A 28 -12.51 -10.85 8.23
C GLU A 28 -12.25 -10.08 9.52
N VAL A 29 -10.97 -9.97 9.92
CA VAL A 29 -10.55 -9.14 11.06
C VAL A 29 -10.90 -7.68 10.79
N ALA A 30 -10.60 -7.15 9.60
CA ALA A 30 -10.92 -5.77 9.25
C ALA A 30 -12.43 -5.47 9.34
N LYS A 31 -13.28 -6.40 8.88
CA LYS A 31 -14.75 -6.27 8.99
C LYS A 31 -15.21 -6.30 10.43
N LYS A 32 -14.69 -7.23 11.23
CA LYS A 32 -15.04 -7.38 12.64
C LYS A 32 -14.67 -6.15 13.47
N GLU A 33 -13.52 -5.55 13.19
CA GLU A 33 -12.98 -4.39 13.90
C GLU A 33 -13.49 -3.04 13.33
N GLY A 34 -14.32 -3.07 12.29
CA GLY A 34 -14.91 -1.87 11.69
C GLY A 34 -13.92 -0.99 10.90
N ILE A 35 -12.78 -1.53 10.48
CA ILE A 35 -11.76 -0.84 9.70
C ILE A 35 -11.71 -1.31 8.23
N PHE A 36 -12.67 -2.14 7.80
CA PHE A 36 -12.74 -2.63 6.44
C PHE A 36 -12.88 -1.48 5.43
N ASN A 37 -12.15 -1.61 4.33
CA ASN A 37 -12.12 -0.65 3.23
C ASN A 37 -12.25 -1.41 1.91
N GLU A 38 -13.32 -1.17 1.17
CA GLU A 38 -13.62 -1.82 -0.11
C GLU A 38 -12.56 -1.57 -1.18
N ASN A 39 -11.83 -0.46 -1.08
CA ASN A 39 -10.76 -0.11 -2.01
C ASN A 39 -9.39 -0.68 -1.58
N ALA A 40 -9.30 -1.31 -0.41
CA ALA A 40 -8.08 -1.94 0.06
C ALA A 40 -7.98 -3.38 -0.45
N ARG A 41 -6.75 -3.80 -0.74
CA ARG A 41 -6.43 -5.19 -1.05
C ARG A 41 -6.12 -5.94 0.24
N TYR A 42 -6.95 -6.94 0.55
CA TYR A 42 -6.70 -7.88 1.64
C TYR A 42 -5.99 -9.14 1.14
N GLY A 43 -5.46 -9.91 2.08
CA GLY A 43 -4.56 -11.03 1.85
C GLY A 43 -3.11 -10.65 2.12
N ASP A 44 -2.25 -11.66 2.15
CA ASP A 44 -0.83 -11.48 2.44
C ASP A 44 -0.19 -10.48 1.46
N ILE A 45 0.73 -9.68 1.99
CA ILE A 45 1.45 -8.67 1.21
C ILE A 45 2.86 -9.15 0.91
N TYR A 46 3.44 -8.62 -0.17
CA TYR A 46 4.84 -8.82 -0.50
C TYR A 46 5.65 -7.61 -0.06
N ILE A 47 6.81 -7.86 0.55
CA ILE A 47 7.78 -6.83 0.89
C ILE A 47 9.17 -7.25 0.45
N VAL A 48 10.04 -6.26 0.25
CA VAL A 48 11.47 -6.47 0.04
C VAL A 48 12.16 -5.96 1.29
N LEU A 49 12.84 -6.84 2.02
CA LEU A 49 13.43 -6.47 3.31
C LEU A 49 14.52 -5.41 3.10
N GLY A 50 14.36 -4.28 3.77
CA GLY A 50 15.26 -3.13 3.72
C GLY A 50 14.80 -2.01 2.78
N GLU A 51 13.64 -2.16 2.12
CA GLU A 51 13.08 -1.14 1.23
C GLU A 51 12.03 -0.25 1.90
N GLY A 52 11.73 -0.46 3.18
CA GLY A 52 10.83 0.41 3.95
C GLY A 52 9.36 0.34 3.47
N HIS A 53 8.92 -0.83 3.01
CA HIS A 53 7.52 -1.06 2.62
C HIS A 53 6.59 -1.13 3.84
N VAL A 54 7.14 -1.48 5.01
CA VAL A 54 6.44 -1.53 6.30
C VAL A 54 7.21 -0.72 7.35
N LEU A 55 6.64 -0.58 8.56
CA LEU A 55 7.31 0.13 9.64
C LEU A 55 8.68 -0.47 9.92
N LYS A 56 9.69 0.38 10.10
CA LYS A 56 11.09 0.00 10.29
C LYS A 56 11.26 -1.06 11.38
N GLY A 57 10.63 -0.87 12.54
CA GLY A 57 10.74 -1.83 13.64
C GLY A 57 10.08 -3.18 13.36
N PHE A 58 9.07 -3.22 12.49
CA PHE A 58 8.47 -4.47 12.05
C PHE A 58 9.37 -5.20 11.05
N GLU A 59 9.91 -4.47 10.07
CA GLU A 59 10.86 -5.02 9.10
C GLU A 59 12.12 -5.58 9.77
N GLU A 60 12.69 -4.85 10.73
CA GLU A 60 13.86 -5.26 11.50
C GLU A 60 13.64 -6.58 12.27
N ASP A 61 12.44 -6.82 12.80
CA ASP A 61 12.15 -8.10 13.48
C ASP A 61 11.95 -9.25 12.51
N ILE A 62 11.52 -9.02 11.26
CA ILE A 62 11.44 -10.08 10.25
C ILE A 62 12.84 -10.57 9.85
N VAL A 63 13.82 -9.67 9.80
CA VAL A 63 15.21 -10.02 9.47
C VAL A 63 15.76 -11.04 10.48
N GLY A 64 16.38 -12.10 9.99
CA GLY A 64 16.91 -13.21 10.79
C GLY A 64 15.89 -14.29 11.16
N LYS A 65 14.59 -14.08 10.93
CA LYS A 65 13.56 -15.13 11.12
C LYS A 65 13.60 -16.14 9.97
N GLU A 66 12.75 -17.16 10.07
CA GLU A 66 12.61 -18.19 9.04
C GLU A 66 11.22 -18.14 8.41
N VAL A 67 11.08 -18.72 7.21
CA VAL A 67 9.78 -18.93 6.59
C VAL A 67 8.94 -19.84 7.48
N GLY A 68 7.66 -19.50 7.65
CA GLY A 68 6.75 -20.16 8.58
C GLY A 68 6.79 -19.59 10.01
N TYR A 69 7.70 -18.65 10.30
CA TYR A 69 7.71 -18.00 11.61
C TYR A 69 6.40 -17.24 11.84
N LYS A 70 5.80 -17.48 13.00
CA LYS A 70 4.64 -16.76 13.51
C LYS A 70 4.98 -16.16 14.86
N GLY A 71 4.74 -14.87 15.03
CA GLY A 71 5.16 -14.19 16.24
C GLY A 71 4.50 -12.85 16.46
N VAL A 72 4.97 -12.18 17.50
CA VAL A 72 4.52 -10.85 17.91
C VAL A 72 5.72 -9.96 18.14
N VAL A 73 5.68 -8.76 17.60
CA VAL A 73 6.68 -7.72 17.84
C VAL A 73 6.03 -6.42 18.27
N VAL A 74 6.64 -5.75 19.25
CA VAL A 74 6.25 -4.41 19.68
C VAL A 74 7.20 -3.40 19.07
N VAL A 75 6.68 -2.55 18.20
CA VAL A 75 7.39 -1.48 17.51
C VAL A 75 7.29 -0.20 18.35
N SER A 76 8.45 0.36 18.71
CA SER A 76 8.54 1.64 19.43
C SER A 76 8.10 2.81 18.53
N PRO A 77 7.72 3.97 19.09
CA PRO A 77 7.31 5.11 18.29
C PRO A 77 8.41 5.58 17.33
N GLU A 78 9.66 5.68 17.79
CA GLU A 78 10.84 5.98 16.96
C GLU A 78 10.96 5.08 15.70
N LYS A 79 10.68 3.78 15.83
CA LYS A 79 10.76 2.82 14.73
C LYS A 79 9.42 2.61 13.98
N GLY A 80 8.40 3.35 14.38
CA GLY A 80 7.05 3.33 13.82
C GLY A 80 6.66 4.68 13.23
N PHE A 81 5.69 5.35 13.86
CA PHE A 81 5.14 6.63 13.37
C PHE A 81 5.88 7.88 13.88
N GLY A 82 7.02 7.69 14.53
CA GLY A 82 7.84 8.74 15.13
C GLY A 82 7.45 9.07 16.57
N GLU A 83 8.38 9.72 17.27
CA GLU A 83 8.13 10.26 18.60
C GLU A 83 7.14 11.43 18.54
N TYR A 84 6.40 11.59 19.64
CA TYR A 84 5.50 12.71 19.79
C TYR A 84 6.27 13.99 20.11
N ASP A 85 6.13 15.02 19.29
CA ASP A 85 6.81 16.30 19.48
C ASP A 85 5.83 17.36 20.00
N PRO A 86 5.95 17.81 21.26
CA PRO A 86 5.08 18.84 21.81
C PRO A 86 5.23 20.20 21.11
N ASN A 87 6.34 20.42 20.40
CA ASN A 87 6.58 21.65 19.64
C ASN A 87 5.92 21.64 18.26
N LYS A 88 5.40 20.49 17.79
CA LYS A 88 4.57 20.39 16.57
C LYS A 88 3.12 20.78 16.85
N LYS A 89 2.92 21.77 17.70
CA LYS A 89 1.61 22.36 17.99
C LYS A 89 1.69 23.85 17.80
N ASP A 90 0.68 24.40 17.15
CA ASP A 90 0.52 25.84 17.08
C ASP A 90 -0.87 26.26 17.55
N THR A 91 -0.94 27.50 18.00
CA THR A 91 -2.19 28.13 18.40
C THR A 91 -2.63 29.15 17.36
N PHE A 92 -3.87 29.03 16.91
CA PHE A 92 -4.47 29.92 15.92
C PHE A 92 -5.69 30.64 16.49
N SER A 93 -5.97 31.83 15.95
CA SER A 93 -7.26 32.49 16.19
C SER A 93 -8.38 31.68 15.54
N ILE A 94 -9.52 31.55 16.23
CA ILE A 94 -10.73 30.93 15.69
C ILE A 94 -11.20 31.60 14.38
N THR A 95 -10.88 32.89 14.18
CA THR A 95 -11.19 33.64 12.96
C THR A 95 -10.40 33.19 11.73
N ARG A 96 -9.35 32.37 11.90
CA ARG A 96 -8.58 31.80 10.79
C ARG A 96 -9.32 30.65 10.10
N PHE A 97 -10.37 30.12 10.74
CA PHE A 97 -11.18 29.03 10.23
C PHE A 97 -12.47 29.59 9.63
N LYS A 98 -12.92 29.04 8.50
CA LYS A 98 -14.19 29.44 7.85
C LYS A 98 -15.39 29.20 8.77
N GLU A 99 -15.34 28.12 9.52
CA GLU A 99 -16.33 27.70 10.51
C GLU A 99 -15.60 27.35 11.81
N THR A 100 -16.31 27.39 12.93
CA THR A 100 -15.74 26.97 14.22
C THR A 100 -15.34 25.50 14.14
N PRO A 101 -14.04 25.18 14.28
CA PRO A 101 -13.61 23.79 14.20
C PRO A 101 -14.08 23.00 15.43
N GLN A 102 -14.14 21.68 15.29
CA GLN A 102 -14.44 20.74 16.37
C GLN A 102 -13.17 20.07 16.90
N ILE A 103 -13.15 19.68 18.17
CA ILE A 103 -12.06 18.88 18.73
C ILE A 103 -11.97 17.54 17.98
N GLY A 104 -10.77 17.13 17.62
CA GLY A 104 -10.51 15.95 16.79
C GLY A 104 -10.67 16.19 15.28
N GLN A 105 -11.16 17.36 14.84
CA GLN A 105 -11.29 17.67 13.42
C GLN A 105 -9.92 17.86 12.78
N ARG A 106 -9.73 17.27 11.59
CA ARG A 106 -8.56 17.55 10.75
C ARG A 106 -8.74 18.89 10.03
N VAL A 107 -7.77 19.77 10.18
CA VAL A 107 -7.76 21.12 9.61
C VAL A 107 -6.51 21.32 8.77
N ARG A 108 -6.64 22.04 7.65
CA ARG A 108 -5.51 22.45 6.81
C ARG A 108 -5.14 23.90 7.14
N ILE A 109 -3.88 24.12 7.52
CA ILE A 109 -3.32 25.44 7.82
C ILE A 109 -2.09 25.65 6.94
N GLY A 110 -2.22 26.49 5.91
CA GLY A 110 -1.22 26.56 4.85
C GLY A 110 -1.09 25.21 4.17
N ASP A 111 0.15 24.71 4.05
CA ASP A 111 0.44 23.40 3.45
C ASP A 111 0.40 22.25 4.46
N LYS A 112 0.20 22.53 5.76
CA LYS A 112 0.18 21.52 6.81
C LYS A 112 -1.24 21.07 7.12
N ILE A 113 -1.42 19.79 7.39
CA ILE A 113 -2.65 19.22 7.93
C ILE A 113 -2.38 18.86 9.39
N GLY A 114 -3.22 19.35 10.29
CA GLY A 114 -3.17 19.02 11.71
C GLY A 114 -4.54 18.64 12.24
N THR A 115 -4.58 18.23 13.50
CA THR A 115 -5.79 17.84 14.23
C THR A 115 -6.05 18.85 15.32
N VAL A 116 -7.29 19.31 15.46
CA VAL A 116 -7.67 20.26 16.51
C VAL A 116 -7.62 19.53 17.85
N GLU A 117 -6.67 19.89 18.70
CA GLU A 117 -6.49 19.26 20.01
C GLU A 117 -7.48 19.82 21.03
N ARG A 118 -7.60 21.15 21.10
CA ARG A 118 -8.49 21.83 22.05
C ARG A 118 -8.81 23.25 21.61
N ILE A 119 -9.91 23.77 22.12
CA ILE A 119 -10.36 25.14 21.90
C ILE A 119 -10.49 25.83 23.26
N VAL A 120 -9.78 26.95 23.43
CA VAL A 120 -9.75 27.74 24.65
C VAL A 120 -10.19 29.16 24.31
N GLY A 121 -11.44 29.49 24.61
CA GLY A 121 -12.05 30.76 24.22
C GLY A 121 -12.02 30.95 22.70
N ARG A 122 -11.27 31.96 22.23
CA ARG A 122 -11.10 32.26 20.79
C ARG A 122 -9.83 31.69 20.18
N ARG A 123 -9.11 30.82 20.90
CA ARG A 123 -7.85 30.20 20.46
C ARG A 123 -8.05 28.71 20.21
N VAL A 124 -7.59 28.24 19.07
CA VAL A 124 -7.63 26.84 18.64
C VAL A 124 -6.21 26.31 18.65
N VAL A 125 -5.96 25.26 19.42
CA VAL A 125 -4.67 24.56 19.42
C VAL A 125 -4.75 23.42 18.40
N VAL A 126 -3.82 23.40 17.46
CA VAL A 126 -3.75 22.41 16.40
C VAL A 126 -2.46 21.61 16.55
N ASP A 127 -2.59 20.29 16.59
CA ASP A 127 -1.50 19.33 16.65
C ASP A 127 -1.15 18.83 15.24
N PHE A 128 0.11 18.99 14.84
CA PHE A 128 0.64 18.60 13.53
C PHE A 128 1.44 17.29 13.59
N ASN A 129 1.45 16.59 14.73
CA ASN A 129 2.02 15.25 14.80
C ASN A 129 1.22 14.26 13.94
N HIS A 130 1.88 13.17 13.55
CA HIS A 130 1.16 12.02 12.98
C HIS A 130 0.11 11.54 14.00
N PRO A 131 -1.11 11.13 13.60
CA PRO A 131 -2.15 10.68 14.54
C PRO A 131 -1.73 9.54 15.48
N LEU A 132 -0.73 8.75 15.08
CA LEU A 132 -0.16 7.64 15.84
C LEU A 132 1.25 7.93 16.40
N ALA A 133 1.72 9.19 16.34
CA ALA A 133 3.01 9.56 16.92
C ALA A 133 3.03 9.32 18.44
N GLY A 134 4.18 8.86 18.95
CA GLY A 134 4.35 8.49 20.36
C GLY A 134 3.62 7.21 20.79
N LYS A 135 2.93 6.50 19.88
CA LYS A 135 2.26 5.23 20.17
C LYS A 135 3.16 4.05 19.81
N LYS A 136 3.16 3.03 20.67
CA LYS A 136 3.72 1.72 20.30
C LYS A 136 2.69 0.93 19.50
N ILE A 137 3.18 0.20 18.52
CA ILE A 137 2.35 -0.65 17.66
C ILE A 137 2.79 -2.10 17.83
N THR A 138 1.85 -2.96 18.16
CA THR A 138 2.08 -4.40 18.26
C THR A 138 1.67 -5.07 16.96
N PHE A 139 2.60 -5.76 16.30
CA PHE A 139 2.31 -6.57 15.11
C PHE A 139 2.24 -8.04 15.51
N GLU A 140 1.11 -8.66 15.22
CA GLU A 140 0.97 -10.13 15.17
C GLU A 140 1.12 -10.54 13.71
N TYR A 141 2.11 -11.36 13.37
CA TYR A 141 2.43 -11.62 11.97
C TYR A 141 2.92 -13.05 11.73
N GLU A 142 2.89 -13.44 10.46
CA GLU A 142 3.42 -14.71 9.97
C GLU A 142 4.16 -14.51 8.66
N VAL A 143 5.39 -15.03 8.58
CA VAL A 143 6.16 -15.08 7.34
C VAL A 143 5.71 -16.30 6.56
N LYS A 144 5.05 -16.07 5.42
CA LYS A 144 4.40 -17.11 4.63
C LYS A 144 5.36 -17.78 3.66
N GLU A 145 6.14 -16.99 2.93
CA GLU A 145 7.14 -17.51 2.01
C GLU A 145 8.27 -16.52 1.75
N LYS A 146 9.38 -17.06 1.24
CA LYS A 146 10.45 -16.30 0.61
C LYS A 146 10.41 -16.59 -0.89
N LEU A 147 10.37 -15.55 -1.71
CA LEU A 147 10.39 -15.69 -3.16
C LEU A 147 11.82 -15.93 -3.62
N GLU A 148 12.06 -17.05 -4.30
CA GLU A 148 13.37 -17.39 -4.88
C GLU A 148 13.42 -17.09 -6.37
N LYS A 149 12.34 -17.43 -7.10
CA LYS A 149 12.29 -17.32 -8.56
C LYS A 149 12.26 -15.86 -9.02
N PRO A 150 13.09 -15.46 -10.00
CA PRO A 150 13.07 -14.12 -10.55
C PRO A 150 11.70 -13.68 -11.08
N GLU A 151 10.92 -14.61 -11.66
CA GLU A 151 9.58 -14.34 -12.19
C GLU A 151 8.62 -13.93 -11.07
N ASP A 152 8.63 -14.66 -9.95
CA ASP A 152 7.77 -14.38 -8.81
C ASP A 152 8.17 -13.07 -8.13
N LYS A 153 9.48 -12.80 -8.02
CA LYS A 153 9.99 -11.51 -7.53
C LYS A 153 9.54 -10.35 -8.42
N LEU A 154 9.58 -10.51 -9.75
CA LEU A 154 9.13 -9.48 -10.68
C LEU A 154 7.61 -9.24 -10.54
N LYS A 155 6.81 -10.30 -10.42
CA LYS A 155 5.37 -10.20 -10.12
C LYS A 155 5.11 -9.44 -8.80
N ALA A 156 5.88 -9.76 -7.76
CA ALA A 156 5.79 -9.06 -6.48
C ALA A 156 6.13 -7.57 -6.61
N LEU A 157 7.15 -7.18 -7.40
CA LEU A 157 7.47 -5.78 -7.64
C LEU A 157 6.31 -5.03 -8.30
N PHE A 158 5.66 -5.62 -9.31
CA PHE A 158 4.45 -5.03 -9.90
C PHE A 158 3.39 -4.82 -8.83
N LEU A 159 3.08 -5.86 -8.06
CA LEU A 159 2.06 -5.76 -7.04
C LEU A 159 2.36 -4.70 -5.97
N ILE A 160 3.62 -4.62 -5.51
CA ILE A 160 4.09 -3.63 -4.52
C ILE A 160 3.93 -2.20 -5.03
N HIS A 161 4.35 -1.92 -6.27
CA HIS A 161 4.46 -0.54 -6.77
C HIS A 161 3.24 -0.06 -7.54
N THR A 162 2.43 -0.96 -8.09
CA THR A 162 1.29 -0.60 -8.95
C THR A 162 -0.05 -1.15 -8.44
N GLY A 163 -0.03 -2.14 -7.54
CA GLY A 163 -1.23 -2.87 -7.15
C GLY A 163 -1.75 -3.84 -8.22
N VAL A 164 -1.06 -3.96 -9.37
CA VAL A 164 -1.49 -4.80 -10.49
C VAL A 164 -0.92 -6.21 -10.36
N GLU A 165 -1.80 -7.20 -10.48
CA GLU A 165 -1.38 -8.60 -10.58
C GLU A 165 -1.00 -8.96 -12.01
N VAL A 166 0.24 -9.40 -12.17
CA VAL A 166 0.75 -9.88 -13.45
C VAL A 166 0.75 -11.41 -13.45
N LYS A 167 0.04 -12.01 -14.40
CA LYS A 167 -0.08 -13.47 -14.49
C LYS A 167 1.12 -14.09 -15.21
N GLU A 168 1.56 -13.47 -16.30
CA GLU A 168 2.57 -14.04 -17.19
C GLU A 168 3.86 -13.21 -17.16
N VAL A 169 4.92 -13.87 -16.73
CA VAL A 169 6.28 -13.33 -16.72
C VAL A 169 7.20 -14.41 -17.27
N THR A 170 7.96 -14.06 -18.30
CA THR A 170 8.97 -14.93 -18.88
C THR A 170 10.31 -14.25 -18.76
N ILE A 171 11.31 -14.93 -18.20
CA ILE A 171 12.68 -14.45 -18.11
C ILE A 171 13.58 -15.40 -18.87
N ASN A 172 14.29 -14.88 -19.87
CA ASN A 172 15.28 -15.61 -20.66
C ASN A 172 16.60 -14.86 -20.57
N ALA A 173 17.61 -15.48 -19.93
CA ALA A 173 18.88 -14.84 -19.61
C ALA A 173 18.68 -13.52 -18.83
N ASP A 174 19.07 -12.39 -19.41
CA ASP A 174 18.96 -11.05 -18.83
C ASP A 174 17.72 -10.28 -19.32
N LYS A 175 16.82 -10.93 -20.06
CA LYS A 175 15.63 -10.30 -20.66
C LYS A 175 14.36 -10.80 -20.03
N ALA A 176 13.54 -9.88 -19.52
CA ALA A 176 12.20 -10.19 -19.03
C ALA A 176 11.12 -9.68 -19.99
N ILE A 177 10.08 -10.48 -20.18
CA ILE A 177 8.82 -10.08 -20.80
C ILE A 177 7.74 -10.25 -19.75
N VAL A 178 6.98 -9.18 -19.54
CA VAL A 178 5.91 -9.10 -18.53
C VAL A 178 4.64 -8.72 -19.26
N GLU A 179 3.64 -9.60 -19.22
CA GLU A 179 2.32 -9.30 -19.76
C GLU A 179 1.42 -8.71 -18.66
N VAL A 180 0.99 -7.46 -18.85
CA VAL A 180 0.10 -6.76 -17.91
C VAL A 180 -1.34 -6.76 -18.43
N PRO A 181 -2.34 -6.73 -17.53
CA PRO A 181 -3.74 -6.52 -17.92
C PRO A 181 -3.91 -5.28 -18.80
N THR A 182 -4.80 -5.34 -19.79
CA THR A 182 -5.05 -4.28 -20.79
C THR A 182 -5.65 -3.00 -20.19
N ASP A 183 -6.25 -3.09 -19.01
CA ASP A 183 -6.79 -1.96 -18.25
C ASP A 183 -5.76 -1.34 -17.29
N SER A 184 -4.54 -1.89 -17.21
CA SER A 184 -3.48 -1.41 -16.30
C SER A 184 -3.18 0.08 -16.48
N TYR A 185 -3.27 0.60 -17.71
CA TYR A 185 -2.99 2.01 -18.00
C TYR A 185 -4.09 2.97 -17.53
N LEU A 186 -5.28 2.48 -17.21
CA LEU A 186 -6.32 3.26 -16.55
C LEU A 186 -6.03 3.46 -15.06
N ASN A 187 -5.17 2.63 -14.48
CA ASN A 187 -4.72 2.75 -13.11
C ASN A 187 -3.57 3.77 -13.01
N GLN A 188 -3.83 4.91 -12.37
CA GLN A 188 -2.84 5.97 -12.18
C GLN A 188 -1.60 5.49 -11.38
N LEU A 189 -1.78 4.56 -10.44
CA LEU A 189 -0.65 3.96 -9.70
C LEU A 189 0.25 3.14 -10.62
N PHE A 190 -0.32 2.47 -11.63
CA PHE A 190 0.47 1.72 -12.59
C PHE A 190 1.37 2.64 -13.43
N LEU A 191 0.84 3.76 -13.92
CA LEU A 191 1.60 4.71 -14.74
C LEU A 191 2.84 5.25 -14.03
N ILE A 192 2.72 5.54 -12.73
CA ILE A 192 3.80 6.06 -11.89
C ILE A 192 4.69 4.93 -11.38
N GLY A 193 4.08 3.85 -10.90
CA GLY A 193 4.73 2.73 -10.24
C GLY A 193 5.58 1.89 -11.19
N ARG A 194 5.18 1.72 -12.46
CA ARG A 194 5.93 0.90 -13.44
C ARG A 194 7.40 1.33 -13.60
N TYR A 195 7.70 2.62 -13.45
CA TYR A 195 9.08 3.10 -13.47
C TYR A 195 9.88 2.57 -12.26
N ARG A 196 9.28 2.57 -11.07
CA ARG A 196 9.88 1.99 -9.86
C ARG A 196 10.06 0.48 -10.00
N VAL A 197 9.06 -0.22 -10.55
CA VAL A 197 9.15 -1.64 -10.86
C VAL A 197 10.37 -1.95 -11.72
N VAL A 198 10.51 -1.26 -12.85
CA VAL A 198 11.63 -1.49 -13.78
C VAL A 198 12.97 -1.20 -13.12
N ARG A 199 13.09 -0.08 -12.40
CA ARG A 199 14.30 0.29 -11.65
C ARG A 199 14.68 -0.79 -10.62
N ASP A 200 13.71 -1.22 -9.82
CA ASP A 200 13.95 -2.18 -8.76
C ASP A 200 14.20 -3.58 -9.33
N ALA A 201 13.55 -3.95 -10.42
CA ALA A 201 13.81 -5.19 -11.13
C ALA A 201 15.24 -5.25 -11.67
N PHE A 202 15.76 -4.17 -12.27
CA PHE A 202 17.17 -4.10 -12.66
C PHE A 202 18.12 -4.25 -11.47
N ARG A 203 17.80 -3.61 -10.35
CA ARG A 203 18.61 -3.69 -9.12
C ARG A 203 18.62 -5.09 -8.50
N PHE A 204 17.47 -5.75 -8.40
CA PHE A 204 17.32 -6.99 -7.64
C PHE A 204 17.45 -8.27 -8.49
N LEU A 205 17.13 -8.19 -9.78
CA LEU A 205 17.08 -9.35 -10.67
C LEU A 205 18.22 -9.37 -11.70
N ASN A 206 19.06 -8.33 -11.71
CA ASN A 206 20.21 -8.21 -12.63
C ASN A 206 19.80 -8.38 -14.11
N LEU A 207 18.64 -7.84 -14.48
CA LEU A 207 18.13 -7.86 -15.85
C LEU A 207 18.79 -6.74 -16.68
N GLY A 208 19.01 -6.99 -17.96
CA GLY A 208 19.49 -6.01 -18.95
C GLY A 208 18.34 -5.38 -19.76
N GLU A 209 17.21 -6.08 -19.89
CA GLU A 209 16.06 -5.62 -20.67
C GLU A 209 14.75 -6.06 -20.02
N ILE A 210 13.76 -5.17 -19.92
CA ILE A 210 12.40 -5.50 -19.48
C ILE A 210 11.41 -4.96 -20.51
N LYS A 211 10.61 -5.86 -21.08
CA LYS A 211 9.48 -5.54 -21.94
C LYS A 211 8.19 -5.69 -21.16
N VAL A 212 7.46 -4.58 -21.00
CA VAL A 212 6.10 -4.60 -20.49
C VAL A 212 5.17 -4.59 -21.69
N VAL A 213 4.40 -5.67 -21.84
CA VAL A 213 3.57 -5.93 -23.01
C VAL A 213 2.11 -5.97 -22.57
N GLU A 214 1.25 -5.37 -23.37
CA GLU A 214 -0.19 -5.57 -23.32
C GLU A 214 -0.57 -6.43 -24.52
N LYS A 215 -1.36 -7.47 -24.28
CA LYS A 215 -1.81 -8.38 -25.32
C LYS A 215 -3.28 -8.15 -25.60
N PHE A 216 -3.59 -7.75 -26.82
CA PHE A 216 -4.96 -7.58 -27.30
C PHE A 216 -5.26 -8.69 -28.31
N GLU A 217 -6.17 -9.60 -27.96
CA GLU A 217 -6.65 -10.64 -28.87
C GLU A 217 -7.96 -10.20 -29.54
N LYS A 218 -8.17 -10.62 -30.79
CA LYS A 218 -9.39 -10.36 -31.56
C LYS A 218 -10.53 -11.23 -31.00
N GLY A 219 -11.01 -10.88 -29.81
CA GLY A 219 -12.06 -11.59 -29.07
C GLY A 219 -12.90 -10.69 -28.16
N GLU A 220 -12.39 -9.51 -27.78
CA GLU A 220 -13.13 -8.50 -27.00
C GLU A 220 -13.61 -7.32 -27.86
N VAL A 221 -13.67 -7.50 -29.18
CA VAL A 221 -14.42 -6.62 -30.10
C VAL A 221 -15.77 -7.26 -30.44
N ALA A 222 -16.37 -8.03 -29.54
CA ALA A 222 -17.81 -8.28 -29.60
C ALA A 222 -18.47 -7.06 -28.93
N LYS A 223 -19.08 -6.10 -29.63
CA LYS A 223 -20.37 -6.24 -30.31
C LYS A 223 -20.63 -5.09 -31.31
N ILE A 224 -19.67 -4.63 -32.10
CA ILE A 224 -20.00 -3.55 -33.07
C ILE A 224 -20.91 -4.08 -34.19
N GLU A 225 -20.79 -5.37 -34.56
CA GLU A 225 -21.64 -5.97 -35.59
C GLU A 225 -23.03 -6.39 -35.06
N GLU A 226 -23.14 -6.85 -33.81
CA GLU A 226 -24.44 -7.14 -33.18
C GLU A 226 -25.25 -5.85 -32.94
N VAL A 227 -24.60 -4.76 -32.51
CA VAL A 227 -25.26 -3.45 -32.35
C VAL A 227 -25.71 -2.88 -33.70
N LYS A 228 -24.96 -3.09 -34.79
CA LYS A 228 -25.38 -2.69 -36.15
C LYS A 228 -26.53 -3.55 -36.69
N ALA A 229 -26.61 -4.82 -36.30
CA ALA A 229 -27.71 -5.70 -36.70
C ALA A 229 -29.01 -5.35 -35.96
N GLU A 230 -28.94 -5.00 -34.67
CA GLU A 230 -30.09 -4.50 -33.90
C GLU A 230 -30.62 -3.17 -34.48
N ILE A 231 -29.74 -2.21 -34.78
CA ILE A 231 -30.14 -0.91 -35.35
C ILE A 231 -30.86 -1.07 -36.71
N LYS A 232 -30.39 -1.97 -37.58
CA LYS A 232 -31.06 -2.24 -38.87
C LYS A 232 -32.43 -2.93 -38.72
N SER A 233 -32.60 -3.75 -37.68
CA SER A 233 -33.87 -4.42 -37.42
C SER A 233 -34.95 -3.48 -36.86
N THR A 234 -34.55 -2.39 -36.21
CA THR A 234 -35.48 -1.38 -35.66
C THR A 234 -35.88 -0.32 -36.70
N GLU A 235 -35.07 -0.07 -37.73
CA GLU A 235 -35.42 0.84 -38.84
C GLU A 235 -36.30 0.19 -39.94
N SER A 236 -36.61 -1.10 -39.81
CA SER A 236 -37.41 -1.87 -40.77
C SER A 236 -38.84 -2.19 -40.28
N GLN A 237 -39.29 -1.58 -39.18
CA GLN A 237 -40.65 -1.70 -38.63
C GLN A 237 -41.38 -0.36 -38.66
#